data_AF-A0A7W1P5A8-F1
#
_entry.id   AF-A0A7W1P5A8-F1
#
_cell.length_a   1.000
_cell.length_b   1.000
_cell.length_c   1.000
_cell.angle_alpha   90.00
_cell.angle_beta   90.00
_cell.angle_gamma   90.00
#
_symmetry.space_group_name_H-M   'P 1'
#
loop_
_entity.id
_entity.type
_entity.pdbx_description
1 polymer ?
#
loop_
_entity_poly.entity_id
_entity_poly.type
_entity_poly.pdbx_seq_one_letter_code
_entity_poly.pdbx_strand_id
1 'polypeptide(L)' 'MQIGMIGLGRMRANMTRRLMRGGHQVVVHDRSPDAVAALVTEVRARHEDRS' A
#
# COMPACT_ATOMS: atom_id res chain seq x y z
N MET A 1 -3.86 -14.32 1.07
CA MET A 1 -3.63 -14.09 2.52
C MET A 1 -3.92 -12.63 2.85
N GLN A 2 -4.31 -12.33 4.10
CA GLN A 2 -4.53 -10.96 4.59
C GLN A 2 -3.40 -10.56 5.55
N ILE A 3 -2.81 -9.40 5.32
CA ILE A 3 -1.64 -8.91 6.08
C ILE A 3 -1.97 -7.54 6.66
N GLY A 4 -1.74 -7.35 7.97
CA GLY A 4 -1.84 -6.06 8.62
C GLY A 4 -0.52 -5.29 8.57
N MET A 5 -0.59 -4.01 8.25
CA MET A 5 0.55 -3.08 8.23
C MET A 5 0.22 -1.86 9.09
N ILE A 6 0.94 -1.67 10.19
CA ILE A 6 0.86 -0.44 10.99
C ILE A 6 2.02 0.46 10.60
N GLY A 7 1.78 1.69 10.20
CA GLY A 7 2.77 2.66 9.77
C GLY A 7 3.27 2.46 8.33
N LEU A 8 3.52 3.57 7.65
CA LEU A 8 3.92 3.74 6.25
C LEU A 8 5.23 4.53 6.13
N GLY A 9 6.16 4.31 7.05
CA GLY A 9 7.54 4.72 6.84
C GLY A 9 8.12 4.12 5.55
N ARG A 10 9.22 4.69 5.04
CA ARG A 10 9.80 4.33 3.72
C ARG A 10 9.93 2.81 3.48
N MET A 11 10.37 2.07 4.50
CA MET A 11 10.49 0.60 4.42
C MET A 11 9.12 -0.10 4.35
N ARG A 12 8.20 0.21 5.26
CA ARG A 12 6.88 -0.44 5.36
C ARG A 12 6.00 -0.13 4.14
N ALA A 13 6.09 1.09 3.61
CA ALA A 13 5.44 1.46 2.37
C ALA A 13 5.97 0.61 1.18
N ASN A 14 7.29 0.43 1.07
CA ASN A 14 7.87 -0.43 0.04
C ASN A 14 7.49 -1.90 0.20
N MET A 15 7.41 -2.40 1.43
CA MET A 15 6.97 -3.77 1.69
C MET A 15 5.50 -3.96 1.31
N THR A 16 4.63 -3.02 1.71
CA THR A 16 3.21 -3.01 1.33
C THR A 16 3.04 -3.10 -0.18
N ARG A 17 3.76 -2.29 -0.95
CA ARG A 17 3.75 -2.32 -2.42
C ARG A 17 4.13 -3.70 -2.96
N ARG A 18 5.18 -4.32 -2.43
CA ARG A 18 5.65 -5.65 -2.87
C ARG A 18 4.64 -6.74 -2.55
N LEU A 19 4.05 -6.71 -1.36
CA LEU A 19 3.02 -7.64 -0.94
C LEU A 19 1.78 -7.57 -1.83
N MET A 20 1.29 -6.34 -2.08
CA MET A 20 0.16 -6.11 -2.99
C MET A 20 0.45 -6.59 -4.41
N ARG A 21 1.67 -6.33 -4.93
CA ARG A 21 2.12 -6.86 -6.23
C ARG A 21 2.15 -8.39 -6.28
N GLY A 22 2.47 -9.04 -5.16
CA GLY A 22 2.42 -10.48 -5.02
C GLY A 22 1.01 -11.06 -4.84
N GLY A 23 -0.05 -10.26 -5.00
CA GLY A 23 -1.45 -10.71 -4.86
C GLY A 23 -1.95 -10.82 -3.41
N HIS A 24 -1.21 -10.26 -2.44
CA HIS A 24 -1.62 -10.28 -1.04
C HIS A 24 -2.53 -9.10 -0.74
N GLN A 25 -3.64 -9.34 -0.05
CA GLN A 25 -4.46 -8.25 0.50
C GLN A 25 -3.76 -7.69 1.73
N VAL A 26 -3.54 -6.37 1.74
CA VAL A 26 -2.89 -5.67 2.85
C VAL A 26 -3.84 -4.65 3.42
N VAL A 27 -4.10 -4.72 4.73
CA VAL A 27 -4.83 -3.70 5.48
C VAL A 27 -3.80 -2.79 6.14
N VAL A 28 -3.88 -1.49 5.87
CA VAL A 28 -2.89 -0.51 6.32
C VAL A 28 -3.53 0.48 7.28
N HIS A 29 -2.82 0.82 8.35
CA HIS A 29 -3.16 1.92 9.24
C HIS A 29 -1.92 2.78 9.51
N ASP A 30 -2.00 4.09 9.29
CA ASP A 30 -0.98 5.07 9.68
C ASP A 30 -1.65 6.23 10.42
N ARG A 31 -0.91 6.91 11.29
CA ARG A 31 -1.38 8.13 11.98
C ARG A 31 -1.44 9.33 11.04
N SER A 32 -0.60 9.36 10.01
CA SER A 32 -0.61 10.37 8.95
C SER A 32 -1.60 9.97 7.86
N PRO A 33 -2.72 10.70 7.69
CA PRO A 33 -3.66 10.44 6.60
C PRO A 33 -3.01 10.65 5.23
N ASP A 34 -2.07 11.59 5.12
CA ASP A 34 -1.36 11.88 3.87
C ASP A 34 -0.54 10.68 3.37
N ALA A 35 0.10 9.94 4.28
CA ALA A 35 0.84 8.74 3.93
C ALA A 35 -0.07 7.66 3.34
N VAL A 36 -1.29 7.51 3.89
CA VAL A 36 -2.30 6.58 3.37
C VAL A 36 -2.81 7.05 2.01
N ALA A 37 -3.14 8.34 1.87
CA ALA A 37 -3.63 8.92 0.63
C ALA A 37 -2.61 8.76 -0.51
N ALA A 38 -1.33 9.05 -0.24
CA ALA A 38 -0.26 8.88 -1.21
C ALA A 38 -0.15 7.42 -1.70
N LEU A 39 -0.24 6.45 -0.78
CA LEU A 39 -0.24 5.03 -1.14
C LEU A 39 -1.45 4.64 -1.99
N VAL A 40 -2.66 5.10 -1.63
CA VAL A 40 -3.90 4.80 -2.36
C VAL A 40 -3.83 5.36 -3.79
N THR A 41 -3.40 6.61 -3.94
CA THR A 41 -3.22 7.25 -5.24
C THR A 41 -2.23 6.48 -6.10
N GLU A 42 -1.08 6.09 -5.54
CA GLU A 42 -0.07 5.30 -6.27
C GLU A 42 -0.61 3.94 -6.73
N VAL A 43 -1.36 3.23 -5.87
CA VAL A 43 -1.92 1.92 -6.20
C VAL A 43 -2.97 2.03 -7.30
N ARG A 44 -3.85 3.04 -7.24
CA ARG A 44 -4.88 3.27 -8.27
C ARG A 44 -4.28 3.54 -9.65
N ALA A 45 -3.32 4.47 -9.72
CA ALA A 45 -2.65 4.79 -10.97
C ALA A 45 -1.98 3.55 -11.62
N ARG A 46 -1.43 2.64 -10.81
CA ARG A 46 -0.79 1.41 -11.30
C ARG A 46 -1.76 0.28 -11.71
N HIS A 47 -3.02 0.36 -11.28
CA HIS A 47 -4.06 -0.59 -11.71
C HIS A 47 -4.67 -0.17 -13.05
N GLU A 48 -4.82 1.13 -13.27
CA GLU A 48 -5.27 1.71 -14.54
C GLU A 48 -4.28 1.44 -15.67
N ASP A 49 -2.98 1.55 -15.41
CA ASP A 49 -1.89 1.33 -16.38
C ASP A 49 -1.71 -0.15 -16.80
N ARG A 50 -2.44 -1.08 -16.19
CA ARG A 50 -2.35 -2.53 -16.43
C ARG A 50 -3.63 -3.15 -16.98
N SER A 51 -4.64 -2.32 -17.28
CA SER A 51 -5.93 -2.71 -17.84
C SER A 51 -6.02 -2.37 -19.32
#